data_AF-A0A2H0XVA9-F1
#
_entry.id   AF-A0A2H0XVA9-F1
#
_cell.length_a   1.000
_cell.length_b   1.000
_cell.length_c   1.000
_cell.angle_alpha   90.00
_cell.angle_beta   90.00
_cell.angle_gamma   90.00
#
_symmetry.space_group_name_H-M   'P 1'
#
loop_
_entity.id
_entity.type
_entity.pdbx_description
1 polymer ?
#
loop_
_entity_poly.entity_id
_entity_poly.type
_entity_poly.pdbx_seq_one_letter_code
_entity_poly.pdbx_strand_id
1 'polypeptide(L)'
;QAIAARIGGFIKSSELYFCSIQSGNNDYGTDKKVMLPESKAVFECIRAFSDNFQGVLPVPVKTHCDNFIAKFKDQFDVNLEQVSRNQYLALTKARVVALCSLKSEVDYLLSDTQQQIRSTVERSFLHLQRCLVADLDYKNKWGKAFENGEINCEKLGAVHLLWHGIWAFKVNASGGRTDLVLGNDIVNPMEEIQRSSLGLVLTEWKLAKNNDVKVKFDEGKKQAQSYSSGILAGIELNVTRYIIVVTEKEPQLINDEIINDITYRFINIAVDLDVPSKSSRQKKEAE
;
A
#
# COMPACT_ATOMS: atom_id res chain seq x y z
N GLN A 1 4.75 -2.33 13.42
CA GLN A 1 4.23 -3.63 12.95
C GLN A 1 2.82 -3.44 12.43
N ALA A 2 2.46 -4.03 11.29
CA ALA A 2 1.12 -3.87 10.71
C ALA A 2 0.07 -4.55 11.61
N ILE A 3 -0.68 -3.76 12.36
CA ILE A 3 -1.79 -4.21 13.22
C ILE A 3 -2.79 -5.11 12.48
N ALA A 4 -3.05 -4.80 11.21
CA ALA A 4 -3.91 -5.60 10.33
C ALA A 4 -3.39 -7.03 10.13
N ALA A 5 -2.07 -7.21 9.99
CA ALA A 5 -1.45 -8.53 9.88
C ALA A 5 -1.54 -9.31 11.21
N ARG A 6 -1.41 -8.61 12.34
CA ARG A 6 -1.55 -9.22 13.68
C ARG A 6 -3.00 -9.68 13.94
N ILE A 7 -3.98 -8.85 13.62
CA ILE A 7 -5.40 -9.21 13.69
C ILE A 7 -5.71 -10.37 12.73
N GLY A 8 -5.27 -10.27 11.47
CA GLY A 8 -5.48 -11.32 10.47
C GLY A 8 -4.84 -12.66 10.83
N GLY A 9 -3.64 -12.65 11.41
CA GLY A 9 -2.97 -13.85 11.90
C GLY A 9 -3.75 -14.51 13.04
N PHE A 10 -4.28 -13.73 13.97
CA PHE A 10 -5.12 -14.23 15.05
C PHE A 10 -6.47 -14.78 14.56
N ILE A 11 -7.09 -14.14 13.56
CA ILE A 11 -8.33 -14.64 12.95
C ILE A 11 -8.07 -16.00 12.29
N LYS A 12 -7.01 -16.13 11.49
CA LYS A 12 -6.64 -17.39 10.84
C LYS A 12 -6.31 -18.51 11.84
N SER A 13 -5.61 -18.20 12.93
CA SER A 13 -5.36 -19.21 13.98
C SER A 13 -6.65 -19.60 14.70
N SER A 14 -7.59 -18.67 14.86
CA SER A 14 -8.91 -18.94 15.43
C SER A 14 -9.75 -19.83 14.53
N GLU A 15 -9.74 -19.61 13.22
CA GLU A 15 -10.39 -20.48 12.23
C GLU A 15 -9.87 -21.92 12.34
N LEU A 16 -8.54 -22.10 12.34
CA LEU A 16 -7.91 -23.41 12.51
C LEU A 16 -8.31 -24.07 13.84
N TYR A 17 -8.30 -23.30 14.94
CA TYR A 17 -8.71 -23.78 16.25
C TYR A 17 -10.17 -24.25 16.24
N PHE A 18 -11.11 -23.44 15.71
CA PHE A 18 -12.53 -23.81 15.65
C PHE A 18 -12.79 -25.02 14.75
N CYS A 19 -12.08 -25.17 13.63
CA CYS A 19 -12.13 -26.37 12.79
C CYS A 19 -11.65 -27.63 13.52
N SER A 20 -10.59 -27.51 14.34
CA SER A 20 -10.02 -28.64 15.07
C SER A 20 -10.94 -29.16 16.19
N ILE A 21 -11.62 -28.27 16.92
CA ILE A 21 -12.57 -28.67 17.97
C ILE A 21 -13.87 -29.25 17.38
N GLN A 22 -14.31 -28.78 16.21
CA GLN A 22 -15.47 -29.35 15.50
C GLN A 22 -15.23 -30.79 15.03
N SER A 23 -13.96 -31.14 14.80
CA SER A 23 -13.54 -32.48 14.38
C SER A 23 -13.41 -33.48 15.55
N GLY A 24 -13.85 -33.11 16.76
CA GLY A 24 -13.89 -33.99 17.93
C GLY A 24 -12.60 -34.08 18.74
N ASN A 25 -11.61 -33.21 18.47
CA ASN A 25 -10.39 -33.14 19.27
C ASN A 25 -10.63 -32.37 20.58
N ASN A 26 -10.14 -32.91 21.70
CA ASN A 26 -10.11 -32.20 22.98
C ASN A 26 -9.25 -30.93 22.87
N ASP A 27 -9.74 -29.80 23.38
CA ASP A 27 -9.04 -28.51 23.31
C ASP A 27 -7.79 -28.40 24.20
N TYR A 28 -7.56 -29.35 25.13
CA TYR A 28 -6.46 -29.35 26.13
C TYR A 28 -6.25 -28.01 26.90
N GLY A 29 -7.29 -27.17 26.97
CA GLY A 29 -7.28 -25.82 27.53
C GLY A 29 -6.63 -24.76 26.64
N THR A 30 -6.55 -24.98 25.32
CA THR A 30 -5.92 -24.09 24.33
C THR A 30 -6.56 -22.70 24.32
N ASP A 31 -7.86 -22.62 24.57
CA ASP A 31 -8.62 -21.39 24.73
C ASP A 31 -8.10 -20.55 25.91
N LYS A 32 -7.97 -21.11 27.12
CA LYS A 32 -7.37 -20.40 28.28
C LYS A 32 -5.88 -20.10 28.07
N LYS A 33 -5.11 -21.06 27.55
CA LYS A 33 -3.64 -20.99 27.51
C LYS A 33 -3.08 -20.18 26.35
N VAL A 34 -3.80 -20.12 25.22
CA VAL A 34 -3.30 -19.54 23.97
C VAL A 34 -4.27 -18.48 23.44
N MET A 35 -5.53 -18.83 23.16
CA MET A 35 -6.43 -17.93 22.43
C MET A 35 -6.81 -16.68 23.23
N LEU A 36 -7.12 -16.82 24.52
CA LEU A 36 -7.48 -15.70 25.38
C LEU A 36 -6.29 -14.75 25.66
N PRO A 37 -5.08 -15.25 25.97
CA PRO A 37 -3.89 -14.40 26.03
C PRO A 37 -3.56 -13.69 24.70
N GLU A 38 -3.58 -14.42 23.57
CA GLU A 38 -3.25 -13.84 22.26
C GLU A 38 -4.27 -12.77 21.84
N SER A 39 -5.58 -13.02 22.03
CA SER A 39 -6.60 -12.00 21.76
C SER A 39 -6.43 -10.74 22.60
N LYS A 40 -6.01 -10.88 23.87
CA LYS A 40 -5.69 -9.73 24.72
C LYS A 40 -4.46 -8.99 24.20
N ALA A 41 -3.40 -9.70 23.81
CA ALA A 41 -2.22 -9.09 23.22
C ALA A 41 -2.55 -8.31 21.94
N VAL A 42 -3.41 -8.84 21.07
CA VAL A 42 -3.90 -8.12 19.87
C VAL A 42 -4.64 -6.84 20.27
N PHE A 43 -5.49 -6.90 21.30
CA PHE A 43 -6.22 -5.73 21.80
C PHE A 43 -5.32 -4.66 22.40
N GLU A 44 -4.28 -5.03 23.15
CA GLU A 44 -3.27 -4.08 23.63
C GLU A 44 -2.48 -3.46 22.47
N CYS A 45 -2.21 -4.22 21.41
CA CYS A 45 -1.63 -3.65 20.19
C CYS A 45 -2.59 -2.64 19.53
N ILE A 46 -3.91 -2.88 19.56
CA ILE A 46 -4.92 -1.93 19.06
C ILE A 46 -4.94 -0.65 19.89
N ARG A 47 -4.90 -0.75 21.22
CA ARG A 47 -4.78 0.42 22.11
C ARG A 47 -3.51 1.22 21.83
N ALA A 48 -2.37 0.56 21.86
CA ALA A 48 -1.09 1.20 21.58
C ALA A 48 -1.04 1.81 20.18
N PHE A 49 -1.69 1.19 19.19
CA PHE A 49 -1.81 1.76 17.86
C PHE A 49 -2.71 3.00 17.84
N SER A 50 -3.89 2.97 18.46
CA SER A 50 -4.77 4.14 18.52
C SER A 50 -4.05 5.31 19.20
N ASP A 51 -3.32 5.05 20.29
CA ASP A 51 -2.60 6.06 21.07
C ASP A 51 -1.38 6.64 20.33
N ASN A 52 -0.53 5.79 19.75
CA ASN A 52 0.69 6.23 19.08
C ASN A 52 0.42 6.89 17.72
N PHE A 53 -0.76 6.66 17.13
CA PHE A 53 -1.13 7.14 15.80
C PHE A 53 -2.38 8.05 15.82
N GLN A 54 -2.73 8.65 16.98
CA GLN A 54 -3.89 9.54 17.17
C GLN A 54 -3.99 10.64 16.10
N GLY A 55 -2.86 11.28 15.77
CA GLY A 55 -2.80 12.37 14.77
C GLY A 55 -2.70 11.90 13.33
N VAL A 56 -2.56 10.58 13.13
CA VAL A 56 -2.20 9.98 11.85
C VAL A 56 -3.39 9.28 11.19
N LEU A 57 -4.28 8.70 12.00
CA LEU A 57 -5.43 7.97 11.48
C LEU A 57 -6.48 8.91 10.88
N PRO A 58 -7.09 8.54 9.74
CA PRO A 58 -8.30 9.22 9.28
C PRO A 58 -9.33 9.30 10.40
N VAL A 59 -9.97 10.46 10.58
CA VAL A 59 -10.93 10.71 11.67
C VAL A 59 -11.98 9.60 11.81
N PRO A 60 -12.56 9.05 10.71
CA PRO A 60 -13.49 7.93 10.82
C PRO A 60 -12.86 6.67 11.42
N VAL A 61 -11.64 6.32 11.00
CA VAL A 61 -10.89 5.15 11.50
C VAL A 61 -10.55 5.32 12.97
N LYS A 62 -10.03 6.50 13.35
CA LYS A 62 -9.73 6.84 14.74
C LYS A 62 -10.96 6.68 15.63
N THR A 63 -12.06 7.32 15.23
CA THR A 63 -13.33 7.28 15.97
C THR A 63 -13.82 5.85 16.13
N HIS A 64 -13.71 5.04 15.07
CA HIS A 64 -14.11 3.64 15.13
C HIS A 64 -13.22 2.81 16.07
N CYS A 65 -11.89 2.98 16.03
CA CYS A 65 -10.95 2.34 16.95
C CYS A 65 -11.23 2.75 18.42
N ASP A 66 -11.41 4.04 18.69
CA ASP A 66 -11.68 4.56 20.03
C ASP A 66 -13.00 3.99 20.58
N ASN A 67 -14.06 3.95 19.76
CA ASN A 67 -15.34 3.34 20.11
C ASN A 67 -15.23 1.83 20.34
N PHE A 68 -14.45 1.13 19.52
CA PHE A 68 -14.19 -0.30 19.68
C PHE A 68 -13.49 -0.60 21.02
N ILE A 69 -12.42 0.15 21.31
CA ILE A 69 -11.65 0.01 22.56
C ILE A 69 -12.57 0.24 23.76
N ALA A 70 -13.37 1.31 23.74
CA ALA A 70 -14.30 1.63 24.83
C ALA A 70 -15.37 0.54 25.01
N LYS A 71 -15.98 0.07 23.91
CA LYS A 71 -17.07 -0.91 23.93
C LYS A 71 -16.63 -2.29 24.42
N PHE A 72 -15.43 -2.73 24.03
CA PHE A 72 -14.99 -4.11 24.28
C PHE A 72 -13.96 -4.24 25.41
N LYS A 73 -13.54 -3.13 26.03
CA LYS A 73 -12.57 -3.10 27.13
C LYS A 73 -12.78 -4.22 28.17
N ASP A 74 -13.97 -4.29 28.76
CA ASP A 74 -14.25 -5.23 29.84
C ASP A 74 -14.17 -6.69 29.40
N GLN A 75 -14.50 -6.96 28.13
CA GLN A 75 -14.42 -8.28 27.54
C GLN A 75 -12.96 -8.74 27.34
N PHE A 76 -12.05 -7.81 27.04
CA PHE A 76 -10.62 -8.11 26.83
C PHE A 76 -9.80 -8.05 28.13
N ASP A 77 -10.19 -7.21 29.09
CA ASP A 77 -9.51 -7.01 30.37
C ASP A 77 -9.98 -7.97 31.49
N VAL A 78 -10.95 -8.85 31.22
CA VAL A 78 -11.48 -9.79 32.20
C VAL A 78 -10.38 -10.63 32.88
N ASN A 79 -10.51 -10.79 34.20
CA ASN A 79 -9.64 -11.66 34.98
C ASN A 79 -9.98 -13.13 34.71
N LEU A 80 -9.11 -13.84 33.99
CA LEU A 80 -9.33 -15.23 33.58
C LEU A 80 -9.44 -16.21 34.76
N GLU A 81 -8.94 -15.86 35.94
CA GLU A 81 -9.07 -16.69 37.15
C GLU A 81 -10.49 -16.64 37.75
N GLN A 82 -11.29 -15.64 37.39
CA GLN A 82 -12.69 -15.50 37.81
C GLN A 82 -13.68 -16.06 36.77
N VAL A 83 -13.19 -16.47 35.60
CA VAL A 83 -14.01 -16.99 34.51
C VAL A 83 -14.07 -18.51 34.60
N SER A 84 -15.28 -19.07 34.61
CA SER A 84 -15.47 -20.52 34.69
C SER A 84 -15.06 -21.19 33.37
N ARG A 85 -14.55 -22.43 33.44
CA ARG A 85 -14.00 -23.14 32.27
C ARG A 85 -14.99 -23.28 31.10
N ASN A 86 -16.27 -23.47 31.41
CA ASN A 86 -17.34 -23.55 30.40
C ASN A 86 -17.58 -22.22 29.64
N GLN A 87 -17.02 -21.09 30.11
CA GLN A 87 -17.16 -19.79 29.47
C GLN A 87 -15.98 -19.42 28.55
N TYR A 88 -14.85 -20.13 28.61
CA TYR A 88 -13.65 -19.78 27.83
C TYR A 88 -13.89 -19.81 26.31
N LEU A 89 -14.60 -20.82 25.83
CA LEU A 89 -14.95 -20.93 24.42
C LEU A 89 -15.87 -19.77 23.97
N ALA A 90 -16.87 -19.43 24.80
CA ALA A 90 -17.79 -18.33 24.51
C ALA A 90 -17.06 -16.98 24.46
N LEU A 91 -16.18 -16.73 25.44
CA LEU A 91 -15.36 -15.53 25.50
C LEU A 91 -14.40 -15.44 24.30
N THR A 92 -13.77 -16.55 23.94
CA THR A 92 -12.87 -16.63 22.76
C THR A 92 -13.64 -16.28 21.48
N LYS A 93 -14.80 -16.92 21.24
CA LYS A 93 -15.67 -16.61 20.09
C LYS A 93 -16.03 -15.14 20.04
N ALA A 94 -16.48 -14.59 21.16
CA ALA A 94 -16.89 -13.20 21.22
C ALA A 94 -15.72 -12.23 20.92
N ARG A 95 -14.48 -12.52 21.39
CA ARG A 95 -13.30 -11.70 21.11
C ARG A 95 -12.87 -11.80 19.64
N VAL A 96 -12.92 -13.00 19.06
CA VAL A 96 -12.63 -13.21 17.63
C VAL A 96 -13.61 -12.42 16.77
N VAL A 97 -14.92 -12.54 17.04
CA VAL A 97 -15.96 -11.80 16.29
C VAL A 97 -15.77 -10.30 16.41
N ALA A 98 -15.45 -9.78 17.61
CA ALA A 98 -15.16 -8.37 17.79
C ALA A 98 -13.95 -7.92 16.94
N LEU A 99 -12.84 -8.67 16.96
CA LEU A 99 -11.66 -8.36 16.15
C LEU A 99 -11.92 -8.45 14.64
N CYS A 100 -12.72 -9.42 14.19
CA CYS A 100 -13.16 -9.50 12.80
C CYS A 100 -13.97 -8.26 12.40
N SER A 101 -14.94 -7.87 13.24
CA SER A 101 -15.77 -6.69 13.00
C SER A 101 -14.94 -5.42 12.90
N LEU A 102 -13.96 -5.23 13.80
CA LEU A 102 -13.04 -4.09 13.74
C LEU A 102 -12.26 -4.10 12.44
N LYS A 103 -11.67 -5.25 12.07
CA LYS A 103 -10.86 -5.37 10.86
C LYS A 103 -11.67 -5.00 9.61
N SER A 104 -12.87 -5.57 9.47
CA SER A 104 -13.74 -5.31 8.33
C SER A 104 -14.11 -3.83 8.19
N GLU A 105 -14.44 -3.16 9.30
CA GLU A 105 -14.78 -1.74 9.26
C GLU A 105 -13.57 -0.86 8.94
N VAL A 106 -12.42 -1.15 9.55
CA VAL A 106 -11.19 -0.40 9.25
C VAL A 106 -10.79 -0.56 7.79
N ASP A 107 -10.87 -1.78 7.25
CA ASP A 107 -10.60 -2.04 5.82
C ASP A 107 -11.57 -1.24 4.93
N TYR A 108 -12.84 -1.19 5.28
CA TYR A 108 -13.86 -0.42 4.56
C TYR A 108 -13.55 1.08 4.58
N LEU A 109 -13.31 1.65 5.77
CA LEU A 109 -13.01 3.08 5.92
C LEU A 109 -11.72 3.51 5.21
N LEU A 110 -10.75 2.60 5.08
CA LEU A 110 -9.52 2.84 4.33
C LEU A 110 -9.68 2.67 2.82
N SER A 111 -10.67 1.89 2.36
CA SER A 111 -10.84 1.58 0.93
C SER A 111 -11.04 2.83 0.06
N ASP A 112 -11.83 3.80 0.52
CA ASP A 112 -12.05 5.07 -0.17
C ASP A 112 -10.76 5.88 -0.30
N THR A 113 -9.94 5.90 0.75
CA THR A 113 -8.66 6.61 0.76
C THR A 113 -7.69 5.97 -0.24
N GLN A 114 -7.61 4.64 -0.26
CA GLN A 114 -6.78 3.90 -1.21
C GLN A 114 -7.22 4.15 -2.66
N GLN A 115 -8.54 4.19 -2.92
CA GLN A 115 -9.07 4.52 -4.24
C GLN A 115 -8.77 5.96 -4.65
N GLN A 116 -8.85 6.92 -3.72
CA GLN A 116 -8.51 8.32 -3.97
C GLN A 116 -7.03 8.49 -4.30
N ILE A 117 -6.14 7.83 -3.54
CA ILE A 117 -4.69 7.81 -3.80
C ILE A 117 -4.44 7.23 -5.20
N ARG A 118 -4.98 6.04 -5.50
CA ARG A 118 -4.82 5.38 -6.81
C ARG A 118 -5.27 6.28 -7.96
N SER A 119 -6.45 6.86 -7.86
CA SER A 119 -7.02 7.73 -8.89
C SER A 119 -6.17 9.00 -9.10
N THR A 120 -5.60 9.53 -8.02
CA THR A 120 -4.72 10.70 -8.07
C THR A 120 -3.38 10.36 -8.74
N VAL A 121 -2.81 9.19 -8.46
CA VAL A 121 -1.59 8.71 -9.14
C VAL A 121 -1.84 8.52 -10.64
N GLU A 122 -2.89 7.80 -11.04
CA GLU A 122 -3.22 7.60 -12.46
C GLU A 122 -3.43 8.95 -13.18
N ARG A 123 -4.15 9.88 -12.54
CA ARG A 123 -4.35 11.25 -13.07
C ARG A 123 -3.03 11.99 -13.20
N SER A 124 -2.11 11.86 -12.24
CA SER A 124 -0.81 12.53 -12.28
C SER A 124 0.06 12.04 -13.44
N PHE A 125 0.09 10.74 -13.74
CA PHE A 125 0.80 10.22 -14.91
C PHE A 125 0.15 10.62 -16.23
N LEU A 126 -1.18 10.65 -16.28
CA LEU A 126 -1.91 11.19 -17.43
C LEU A 126 -1.60 12.69 -17.65
N HIS A 127 -1.56 13.46 -16.57
CA HIS A 127 -1.20 14.87 -16.61
C HIS A 127 0.25 15.06 -17.09
N LEU A 128 1.18 14.25 -16.58
CA LEU A 128 2.57 14.24 -17.01
C LEU A 128 2.70 14.05 -18.52
N GLN A 129 2.05 13.03 -19.08
CA GLN A 129 2.04 12.77 -20.52
C GLN A 129 1.47 13.96 -21.32
N ARG A 130 0.41 14.60 -20.82
CA ARG A 130 -0.16 15.80 -21.45
C ARG A 130 0.79 16.99 -21.40
N CYS A 131 1.54 17.18 -20.31
CA CYS A 131 2.57 18.21 -20.22
C CYS A 131 3.67 18.00 -21.25
N LEU A 132 4.12 16.75 -21.46
CA LEU A 132 5.15 16.43 -22.47
C LEU A 132 4.71 16.77 -23.91
N VAL A 133 3.41 16.73 -24.19
CA VAL A 133 2.86 17.09 -25.50
C VAL A 133 2.64 18.60 -25.62
N ALA A 134 2.13 19.24 -24.56
CA ALA A 134 1.66 20.62 -24.60
C ALA A 134 2.76 21.67 -24.33
N ASP A 135 3.80 21.31 -23.57
CA ASP A 135 4.85 22.24 -23.12
C ASP A 135 6.21 21.77 -23.64
N LEU A 136 6.78 22.55 -24.57
CA LEU A 136 8.05 22.25 -25.21
C LEU A 136 9.23 22.31 -24.23
N ASP A 137 9.22 23.24 -23.27
CA ASP A 137 10.29 23.35 -22.27
C ASP A 137 10.25 22.16 -21.32
N TYR A 138 9.03 21.75 -20.94
CA TYR A 138 8.82 20.55 -20.15
C TYR A 138 9.26 19.28 -20.89
N LYS A 139 8.92 19.16 -22.17
CA LYS A 139 9.39 18.08 -23.06
C LYS A 139 10.92 18.04 -23.13
N ASN A 140 11.56 19.18 -23.41
CA ASN A 140 13.02 19.29 -23.50
C ASN A 140 13.71 18.92 -22.18
N LYS A 141 13.12 19.30 -21.04
CA LYS A 141 13.62 18.94 -19.71
C LYS A 141 13.59 17.42 -19.50
N TRP A 142 12.50 16.76 -19.88
CA TRP A 142 12.37 15.31 -19.80
C TRP A 142 13.24 14.57 -20.81
N GLY A 143 13.41 15.08 -22.03
CA GLY A 143 14.35 14.54 -23.01
C GLY A 143 15.79 14.53 -22.48
N LYS A 144 16.25 15.65 -21.90
CA LYS A 144 17.57 15.71 -21.23
C LYS A 144 17.66 14.76 -20.04
N ALA A 145 16.60 14.62 -19.25
CA ALA A 145 16.60 13.69 -18.12
C ALA A 145 16.70 12.24 -18.59
N PHE A 146 16.05 11.89 -19.70
CA PHE A 146 16.15 10.58 -20.36
C PHE A 146 17.58 10.31 -20.84
N GLU A 147 18.22 11.27 -21.52
CA GLU A 147 19.62 11.16 -21.94
C GLU A 147 20.59 10.99 -20.76
N ASN A 148 20.31 11.66 -19.63
CA ASN A 148 21.15 11.63 -18.43
C ASN A 148 20.85 10.44 -17.50
N GLY A 149 19.91 9.55 -17.84
CA GLY A 149 19.67 8.29 -17.15
C GLY A 149 18.54 8.27 -16.12
N GLU A 150 18.29 7.06 -15.60
CA GLU A 150 17.14 6.67 -14.76
C GLU A 150 16.91 7.62 -13.57
N ILE A 151 17.96 7.98 -12.84
CA ILE A 151 17.86 8.81 -11.62
C ILE A 151 17.29 10.20 -11.93
N ASN A 152 17.61 10.78 -13.09
CA ASN A 152 17.10 12.10 -13.45
C ASN A 152 15.61 12.03 -13.79
N CYS A 153 15.18 10.98 -14.49
CA CYS A 153 13.77 10.73 -14.76
C CYS A 153 12.99 10.46 -13.46
N GLU A 154 13.56 9.65 -12.56
CA GLU A 154 13.00 9.34 -11.24
C GLU A 154 12.74 10.62 -10.43
N LYS A 155 13.72 11.52 -10.33
CA LYS A 155 13.57 12.80 -9.63
C LYS A 155 12.50 13.70 -10.23
N LEU A 156 12.46 13.84 -11.56
CA LEU A 156 11.43 14.65 -12.22
C LEU A 156 10.03 14.06 -12.04
N GLY A 157 9.92 12.73 -12.15
CA GLY A 157 8.71 11.99 -11.91
C GLY A 157 8.19 12.17 -10.49
N ALA A 158 9.06 12.01 -9.49
CA ALA A 158 8.72 12.19 -8.09
C ALA A 158 8.27 13.63 -7.77
N VAL A 159 8.96 14.64 -8.30
CA VAL A 159 8.53 16.05 -8.17
C VAL A 159 7.17 16.27 -8.84
N HIS A 160 6.93 15.66 -10.02
CA HIS A 160 5.62 15.74 -10.66
C HIS A 160 4.53 15.12 -9.77
N LEU A 161 4.77 13.96 -9.16
CA LEU A 161 3.83 13.32 -8.24
C LEU A 161 3.52 14.21 -7.03
N LEU A 162 4.52 14.91 -6.49
CA LEU A 162 4.33 15.87 -5.39
C LEU A 162 3.40 17.03 -5.78
N TRP A 163 3.38 17.48 -7.04
CA TRP A 163 2.41 18.48 -7.51
C TRP A 163 0.95 18.04 -7.40
N HIS A 164 0.71 16.72 -7.36
CA HIS A 164 -0.62 16.14 -7.14
C HIS A 164 -0.83 15.68 -5.69
N GLY A 165 0.06 16.07 -4.78
CA GLY A 165 0.04 15.63 -3.39
C GLY A 165 0.35 14.15 -3.22
N ILE A 166 1.13 13.54 -4.11
CA ILE A 166 1.59 12.15 -3.95
C ILE A 166 3.06 12.15 -3.61
N TRP A 167 3.41 11.55 -2.48
CA TRP A 167 4.80 11.28 -2.14
C TRP A 167 5.21 9.93 -2.73
N ALA A 168 6.26 9.91 -3.55
CA ALA A 168 6.77 8.71 -4.17
C ALA A 168 8.04 8.20 -3.48
N PHE A 169 8.15 6.89 -3.29
CA PHE A 169 9.34 6.26 -2.73
C PHE A 169 9.71 4.99 -3.50
N LYS A 170 10.97 4.57 -3.37
CA LYS A 170 11.44 3.23 -3.79
C LYS A 170 11.98 2.43 -2.62
N VAL A 171 12.15 1.14 -2.84
CA VAL A 171 12.69 0.23 -1.84
C VAL A 171 14.21 0.33 -1.80
N ASN A 172 14.79 0.45 -0.61
CA ASN A 172 16.24 0.38 -0.45
C ASN A 172 16.71 -1.07 -0.21
N ALA A 173 18.03 -1.29 -0.20
CA ALA A 173 18.61 -2.63 -0.06
C ALA A 173 18.26 -3.33 1.28
N SER A 174 17.87 -2.57 2.31
CA SER A 174 17.43 -3.11 3.61
C SER A 174 15.90 -3.30 3.70
N GLY A 175 15.16 -3.10 2.60
CA GLY A 175 13.69 -3.17 2.59
C GLY A 175 13.00 -1.93 3.18
N GLY A 176 13.75 -0.86 3.41
CA GLY A 176 13.27 0.45 3.81
C GLY A 176 12.76 1.28 2.62
N ARG A 177 12.41 2.53 2.91
CA ARG A 177 11.83 3.49 1.96
C ARG A 177 12.83 4.61 1.68
N THR A 178 13.10 4.90 0.43
CA THR A 178 13.96 6.03 0.01
C THR A 178 13.14 7.04 -0.75
N ASP A 179 13.26 8.31 -0.33
CA ASP A 179 12.69 9.44 -1.04
C ASP A 179 13.35 9.60 -2.41
N LEU A 180 12.53 9.74 -3.45
CA LEU A 180 13.03 9.78 -4.83
C LEU A 180 13.61 11.14 -5.23
N VAL A 181 13.27 12.22 -4.50
CA VAL A 181 13.75 13.56 -4.83
C VAL A 181 15.12 13.81 -4.21
N LEU A 182 15.22 13.59 -2.89
CA LEU A 182 16.38 13.87 -2.05
C LEU A 182 17.30 12.65 -1.89
N GLY A 183 16.80 11.43 -2.13
CA GLY A 183 17.59 10.20 -2.00
C GLY A 183 17.83 9.74 -0.57
N ASN A 184 17.16 10.37 0.41
CA ASN A 184 17.33 10.05 1.83
C ASN A 184 16.36 8.95 2.27
N ASP A 185 16.76 8.20 3.30
CA ASP A 185 15.87 7.24 3.93
C ASP A 185 14.71 7.94 4.64
N ILE A 186 13.53 7.39 4.45
CA ILE A 186 12.28 7.84 5.05
C ILE A 186 12.13 7.10 6.39
N VAL A 187 12.79 7.62 7.43
CA VAL A 187 12.91 6.94 8.75
C VAL A 187 11.75 7.28 9.70
N ASN A 188 11.22 8.50 9.68
CA ASN A 188 10.11 8.95 10.55
C ASN A 188 9.31 10.12 9.95
N PRO A 189 8.81 10.01 8.71
CA PRO A 189 8.26 11.16 7.97
C PRO A 189 6.79 11.45 8.26
N MET A 190 6.16 10.77 9.22
CA MET A 190 4.70 10.59 9.23
C MET A 190 3.96 11.92 9.28
N GLU A 191 4.43 12.86 10.10
CA GLU A 191 3.84 14.20 10.20
C GLU A 191 4.08 15.06 8.94
N GLU A 192 5.22 14.90 8.27
CA GLU A 192 5.55 15.67 7.06
C GLU A 192 4.76 15.17 5.85
N ILE A 193 4.80 13.86 5.60
CA ILE A 193 4.05 13.22 4.51
C ILE A 193 2.55 13.50 4.67
N GLN A 194 2.02 13.47 5.89
CA GLN A 194 0.60 13.72 6.11
C GLN A 194 0.18 15.17 5.89
N ARG A 195 1.03 16.12 6.29
CA ARG A 195 0.72 17.54 6.06
C ARG A 195 0.86 17.94 4.60
N SER A 196 1.70 17.25 3.84
CA SER A 196 2.10 17.65 2.48
C SER A 196 1.57 16.76 1.37
N SER A 197 1.02 15.58 1.69
CA SER A 197 0.58 14.61 0.69
C SER A 197 -0.73 13.92 1.07
N LEU A 198 -1.51 13.58 0.03
CA LEU A 198 -2.66 12.69 0.07
C LEU A 198 -2.25 11.24 0.35
N GLY A 199 -1.07 10.82 -0.09
CA GLY A 199 -0.62 9.46 0.10
C GLY A 199 0.82 9.20 -0.31
N LEU A 200 1.34 8.09 0.20
CA LEU A 200 2.68 7.58 -0.05
C LEU A 200 2.60 6.37 -0.98
N VAL A 201 3.37 6.37 -2.07
CA VAL A 201 3.22 5.39 -3.15
C VAL A 201 4.57 4.80 -3.53
N LEU A 202 4.64 3.47 -3.59
CA LEU A 202 5.80 2.76 -4.09
C LEU A 202 5.84 2.88 -5.60
N THR A 203 6.91 3.49 -6.10
CA THR A 203 7.17 3.64 -7.53
C THR A 203 8.58 3.15 -7.84
N GLU A 204 8.71 2.25 -8.82
CA GLU A 204 10.00 1.86 -9.38
C GLU A 204 10.13 2.46 -10.78
N TRP A 205 11.18 3.23 -10.98
CA TRP A 205 11.45 3.91 -12.24
C TRP A 205 12.51 3.14 -13.01
N LYS A 206 12.29 2.95 -14.31
CA LYS A 206 13.21 2.27 -15.21
C LYS A 206 13.32 3.02 -16.52
N LEU A 207 14.54 3.09 -17.05
CA LEU A 207 14.77 3.60 -18.40
C LEU A 207 14.86 2.42 -19.38
N ALA A 208 14.08 2.49 -20.45
CA ALA A 208 14.04 1.46 -21.49
C ALA A 208 14.28 2.05 -22.88
N LYS A 209 14.89 1.25 -23.73
CA LYS A 209 14.78 1.37 -25.19
C LYS A 209 13.53 0.61 -25.64
N ASN A 210 12.99 0.94 -26.82
CA ASN A 210 11.70 0.37 -27.25
C ASN A 210 11.65 -1.17 -27.30
N ASN A 211 12.80 -1.86 -27.39
CA ASN A 211 12.88 -3.32 -27.45
C ASN A 211 13.08 -4.01 -26.09
N ASP A 212 13.36 -3.29 -24.99
CA ASP A 212 13.64 -3.89 -23.67
C ASP A 212 12.64 -3.48 -22.58
N VAL A 213 11.53 -2.83 -22.95
CA VAL A 213 10.49 -2.34 -22.03
C VAL A 213 9.98 -3.43 -21.09
N LYS A 214 9.71 -4.65 -21.59
CA LYS A 214 9.26 -5.77 -20.75
C LYS A 214 10.33 -6.22 -19.77
N VAL A 215 11.59 -6.27 -20.21
CA VAL A 215 12.73 -6.62 -19.34
C VAL A 215 12.84 -5.60 -18.20
N LYS A 216 12.73 -4.31 -18.53
CA LYS A 216 12.75 -3.21 -17.55
C LYS A 216 11.56 -3.24 -16.59
N PHE A 217 10.37 -3.52 -17.08
CA PHE A 217 9.22 -3.75 -16.21
C PHE A 217 9.46 -4.90 -15.22
N ASP A 218 10.00 -6.03 -15.69
CA ASP A 218 10.29 -7.17 -14.82
C ASP A 218 11.41 -6.90 -13.81
N GLU A 219 12.42 -6.10 -14.17
CA GLU A 219 13.45 -5.59 -13.24
C GLU A 219 12.83 -4.74 -12.12
N GLY A 220 12.01 -3.75 -12.48
CA GLY A 220 11.31 -2.90 -11.50
C GLY A 220 10.38 -3.70 -10.61
N LYS A 221 9.63 -4.64 -11.19
CA LYS A 221 8.76 -5.56 -10.43
C LYS A 221 9.53 -6.35 -9.38
N LYS A 222 10.67 -6.94 -9.74
CA LYS A 222 11.53 -7.69 -8.80
C LYS A 222 12.04 -6.80 -7.66
N GLN A 223 12.41 -5.55 -7.95
CA GLN A 223 12.82 -4.59 -6.91
C GLN A 223 11.66 -4.27 -5.98
N ALA A 224 10.49 -3.94 -6.54
CA ALA A 224 9.27 -3.68 -5.78
C ALA A 224 8.86 -4.86 -4.90
N GLN A 225 9.05 -6.11 -5.36
CA GLN A 225 8.75 -7.34 -4.60
C GLN A 225 9.54 -7.46 -3.30
N SER A 226 10.75 -6.90 -3.22
CA SER A 226 11.56 -6.91 -1.98
C SER A 226 10.92 -6.10 -0.85
N TYR A 227 9.96 -5.23 -1.17
CA TYR A 227 9.20 -4.48 -0.19
C TYR A 227 8.27 -5.38 0.62
N SER A 228 8.59 -5.51 1.90
CA SER A 228 7.81 -6.27 2.90
C SER A 228 7.22 -5.37 3.99
N SER A 229 7.44 -4.06 3.90
CA SER A 229 7.14 -3.08 4.95
C SER A 229 5.66 -2.75 4.99
N GLY A 230 5.10 -2.72 6.20
CA GLY A 230 3.67 -2.68 6.44
C GLY A 230 3.03 -1.29 6.27
N ILE A 231 1.72 -1.34 5.99
CA ILE A 231 0.76 -0.24 5.86
C ILE A 231 1.05 0.85 6.90
N LEU A 232 1.60 1.98 6.47
CA LEU A 232 1.66 3.20 7.29
C LEU A 232 0.24 3.74 7.44
N ALA A 233 -0.43 3.39 8.54
CA ALA A 233 -1.64 4.06 9.07
C ALA A 233 -2.70 4.51 8.03
N GLY A 234 -2.84 3.80 6.91
CA GLY A 234 -3.77 4.12 5.81
C GLY A 234 -3.29 5.11 4.75
N ILE A 235 -2.14 5.79 4.92
CA ILE A 235 -1.61 6.77 3.94
C ILE A 235 -0.82 6.14 2.80
N GLU A 236 -0.33 4.93 3.00
CA GLU A 236 0.46 4.21 1.98
C GLU A 236 -0.45 3.38 1.08
N LEU A 237 -0.25 3.47 -0.23
CA LEU A 237 -0.96 2.63 -1.20
C LEU A 237 -0.43 1.19 -1.14
N ASN A 238 -1.26 0.26 -0.67
CA ASN A 238 -0.79 -1.07 -0.26
C ASN A 238 -0.97 -2.18 -1.32
N VAL A 239 -2.00 -2.07 -2.18
CA VAL A 239 -2.37 -3.10 -3.17
C VAL A 239 -1.92 -2.78 -4.59
N THR A 240 -1.31 -1.62 -4.82
CA THR A 240 -0.82 -1.24 -6.15
C THR A 240 0.58 -0.67 -6.05
N ARG A 241 1.51 -1.26 -6.81
CA ARG A 241 2.90 -0.83 -6.95
C ARG A 241 3.08 -0.38 -8.39
N TYR A 242 3.56 0.85 -8.60
CA TYR A 242 3.71 1.38 -9.94
C TYR A 242 5.11 1.10 -10.46
N ILE A 243 5.18 0.48 -11.63
CA ILE A 243 6.42 0.27 -12.36
C ILE A 243 6.39 1.21 -13.56
N ILE A 244 7.15 2.30 -13.45
CA ILE A 244 7.20 3.34 -14.47
C ILE A 244 8.37 3.04 -15.38
N VAL A 245 8.09 2.84 -16.66
CA VAL A 245 9.10 2.69 -17.68
C VAL A 245 9.10 3.93 -18.55
N VAL A 246 10.24 4.62 -18.60
CA VAL A 246 10.44 5.79 -19.44
C VAL A 246 11.06 5.34 -20.76
N THR A 247 10.44 5.72 -21.86
CA THR A 247 10.86 5.38 -23.23
C THR A 247 10.98 6.62 -24.10
N GLU A 248 11.67 6.49 -25.23
CA GLU A 248 11.69 7.54 -26.24
C GLU A 248 10.33 7.67 -26.95
N LYS A 249 9.78 6.54 -27.42
CA LYS A 249 8.50 6.44 -28.12
C LYS A 249 7.54 5.51 -27.38
N GLU A 250 6.26 5.56 -27.74
CA GLU A 250 5.26 4.67 -27.16
C GLU A 250 5.54 3.21 -27.56
N PRO A 251 5.75 2.30 -26.59
CA PRO A 251 6.06 0.90 -26.88
C PRO A 251 4.79 0.08 -27.10
N GLN A 252 4.96 -1.21 -27.36
CA GLN A 252 3.85 -2.16 -27.31
C GLN A 252 3.25 -2.21 -25.90
N LEU A 253 1.93 -2.39 -25.84
CA LEU A 253 1.18 -2.45 -24.59
C LEU A 253 1.66 -3.63 -23.74
N ILE A 254 2.00 -3.35 -22.48
CA ILE A 254 2.27 -4.35 -21.45
C ILE A 254 1.10 -4.34 -20.48
N ASN A 255 0.59 -5.53 -20.16
CA ASN A 255 -0.47 -5.69 -19.18
C ASN A 255 0.09 -5.64 -17.76
N ASP A 256 -0.74 -5.15 -16.84
CA ASP A 256 -0.46 -5.25 -15.41
C ASP A 256 -0.37 -6.71 -14.96
N GLU A 257 0.40 -6.96 -13.91
CA GLU A 257 0.51 -8.29 -13.30
C GLU A 257 0.01 -8.27 -11.86
N ILE A 258 -0.67 -9.35 -11.44
CA ILE A 258 -1.18 -9.48 -10.07
C ILE A 258 -0.49 -10.67 -9.42
N ILE A 259 0.17 -10.44 -8.28
CA ILE A 259 0.86 -11.48 -7.50
C ILE A 259 0.52 -11.26 -6.03
N ASN A 260 -0.06 -12.28 -5.37
CA ASN A 260 -0.48 -12.23 -3.97
C ASN A 260 -1.35 -11.00 -3.65
N ASP A 261 -2.38 -10.74 -4.47
CA ASP A 261 -3.30 -9.60 -4.36
C ASP A 261 -2.67 -8.21 -4.51
N ILE A 262 -1.40 -8.14 -4.91
CA ILE A 262 -0.71 -6.90 -5.24
C ILE A 262 -0.66 -6.73 -6.75
N THR A 263 -1.20 -5.62 -7.24
CA THR A 263 -1.12 -5.21 -8.65
C THR A 263 0.19 -4.48 -8.92
N TYR A 264 0.96 -4.98 -9.87
CA TYR A 264 2.13 -4.31 -10.44
C TYR A 264 1.67 -3.59 -11.69
N ARG A 265 1.37 -2.30 -11.52
CA ARG A 265 0.79 -1.44 -12.53
C ARG A 265 1.88 -0.91 -13.47
N PHE A 266 1.79 -1.25 -14.75
CA PHE A 266 2.69 -0.73 -15.77
C PHE A 266 2.27 0.68 -16.18
N ILE A 267 3.19 1.62 -16.12
CA ILE A 267 3.01 2.98 -16.65
C ILE A 267 4.15 3.27 -17.61
N ASN A 268 3.80 3.64 -18.85
CA ASN A 268 4.79 4.13 -19.81
C ASN A 268 4.82 5.66 -19.81
N ILE A 269 6.01 6.25 -19.73
CA ILE A 269 6.26 7.68 -19.96
C ILE A 269 7.11 7.83 -21.22
N ALA A 270 6.50 8.27 -22.33
CA ALA A 270 7.19 8.47 -23.60
C ALA A 270 7.65 9.92 -23.72
N VAL A 271 8.96 10.16 -23.75
CA VAL A 271 9.50 11.54 -23.76
C VAL A 271 9.36 12.24 -25.12
N ASP A 272 9.20 11.48 -26.20
CA ASP A 272 8.97 12.01 -27.55
C ASP A 272 7.69 11.45 -28.18
N LEU A 273 6.54 11.74 -27.57
CA LEU A 273 5.25 11.44 -28.19
C LEU A 273 5.10 12.16 -29.54
N ASP A 274 4.64 11.42 -30.54
CA ASP A 274 4.21 12.02 -31.80
C ASP A 274 2.95 12.85 -31.56
N VAL A 275 2.87 14.01 -32.23
CA VAL A 275 1.66 14.84 -32.16
C VAL A 275 0.46 14.09 -32.77
N PRO A 276 -0.77 14.27 -32.24
CA PRO A 276 -1.95 13.51 -32.66
C PRO A 276 -2.20 13.50 -34.18
N SER A 277 -1.83 14.59 -34.86
CA SER A 277 -1.95 14.72 -36.32
C SER A 277 -1.00 13.80 -37.10
N LYS A 278 0.17 13.49 -36.55
CA LYS A 278 1.13 12.52 -37.12
C LYS A 278 0.73 11.09 -36.80
N SER A 279 0.37 10.80 -35.55
CA SER A 279 -0.06 9.45 -35.13
C SER A 279 -1.32 8.98 -35.89
N SER A 280 -2.25 9.90 -36.17
CA SER A 280 -3.47 9.58 -36.94
C SER A 280 -3.21 9.29 -38.42
N ARG A 281 -2.13 9.85 -39.01
CA ARG A 281 -1.72 9.55 -40.38
C ARG A 281 -1.04 8.19 -40.47
N GLN A 282 -0.13 7.90 -39.54
CA GLN A 282 0.56 6.60 -39.50
C GLN A 282 -0.40 5.43 -39.28
N LYS A 283 -1.45 5.58 -38.45
CA LYS A 283 -2.47 4.54 -38.28
C LYS A 283 -3.26 4.26 -39.57
N LYS A 284 -3.55 5.29 -40.37
CA LYS A 284 -4.22 5.14 -41.66
C LYS A 284 -3.34 4.53 -42.76
N GLU A 285 -2.02 4.63 -42.62
CA GLU A 285 -1.06 4.04 -43.56
C GLU A 285 -0.73 2.57 -43.22
N ALA A 286 -1.05 2.13 -42.00
CA ALA A 286 -0.86 0.76 -41.52
C ALA A 286 -2.14 -0.12 -41.61
N GLU A 287 -3.29 0.48 -41.94
CA GLU A 287 -4.57 -0.19 -42.26
C GLU A 287 -4.71 -0.40 -43.77
#